data_AF-K1SGK5-F1
#
_entry.id   AF-K1SGK5-F1
#
_cell.length_a   1.000
_cell.length_b   1.000
_cell.length_c   1.000
_cell.angle_alpha   90.00
_cell.angle_beta   90.00
_cell.angle_gamma   90.00
#
_symmetry.space_group_name_H-M   'P 1'
#
loop_
_entity.id
_entity.type
_entity.pdbx_description
1 polymer ?
#
loop_
_entity_poly.entity_id
_entity_poly.type
_entity_poly.pdbx_seq_one_letter_code
_entity_poly.pdbx_strand_id
1 'polypeptide(L)' 'MFFVGTYDTTGVSHVGIYVGDGMMLHCGDPIQYSNLNTSYWQSHFYAYGRPPYN' A
#
# COMPACT_ATOMS: atom_id res chain seq x y z
N MET A 1 4.16 2.71 -2.29
CA MET A 1 4.22 2.17 -0.92
C MET A 1 3.86 0.69 -0.96
N PHE A 2 4.48 -0.14 -0.13
CA PHE A 2 4.48 -1.60 -0.24
C PHE A 2 3.95 -2.28 1.02
N PHE A 3 3.28 -3.40 0.83
CA PHE A 3 2.66 -4.22 1.87
C PHE A 3 2.98 -5.70 1.70
N VAL A 4 2.94 -6.46 2.80
CA VAL A 4 3.18 -7.92 2.85
C VAL A 4 1.99 -8.64 3.48
N GLY A 5 1.78 -9.90 3.13
CA GLY A 5 0.76 -10.76 3.76
C GLY A 5 -0.69 -10.43 3.41
N THR A 6 -0.95 -9.65 2.35
CA THR A 6 -2.32 -9.34 1.89
C THR A 6 -2.97 -10.50 1.11
N TYR A 7 -2.17 -11.44 0.65
CA TYR A 7 -2.56 -12.76 0.12
C TYR A 7 -1.34 -13.70 0.21
N ASP A 8 -1.55 -15.00 -0.03
CA ASP A 8 -0.50 -16.01 0.07
C ASP A 8 0.55 -15.85 -1.05
N THR A 9 1.68 -15.23 -0.69
CA THR A 9 2.85 -15.06 -1.54
C THR A 9 4.09 -14.77 -0.68
N THR A 10 5.28 -14.96 -1.25
CA THR A 10 6.53 -14.61 -0.57
C THR A 10 6.90 -13.15 -0.84
N GLY A 11 7.23 -12.39 0.20
CA GLY A 11 7.67 -11.00 0.08
C GLY A 11 6.52 -10.01 -0.10
N VAL A 12 6.77 -8.92 -0.83
CA VAL A 12 5.78 -7.86 -1.08
C VAL A 12 4.61 -8.41 -1.86
N SER A 13 3.41 -8.28 -1.29
CA SER A 13 2.16 -8.78 -1.86
C SER A 13 1.30 -7.67 -2.47
N HIS A 14 1.37 -6.43 -1.97
CA HIS A 14 0.55 -5.33 -2.49
C HIS A 14 1.32 -4.01 -2.60
N VAL A 15 0.91 -3.16 -3.54
CA VAL A 15 1.47 -1.81 -3.75
C VAL A 15 0.35 -0.79 -3.96
N GLY A 16 0.55 0.41 -3.43
CA GLY A 16 -0.29 1.58 -3.68
C GLY A 16 0.53 2.83 -3.98
N ILE A 17 -0.12 3.83 -4.58
CA ILE A 17 0.43 5.17 -4.75
C ILE A 17 -0.03 6.00 -3.56
N TYR A 18 0.90 6.52 -2.78
CA TYR A 18 0.57 7.45 -1.69
C TYR A 18 0.15 8.79 -2.29
N VAL A 19 -1.01 9.30 -1.88
CA VAL A 19 -1.61 10.51 -2.47
C VAL A 19 -1.75 11.67 -1.46
N GLY A 20 -1.16 11.54 -0.27
CA GLY A 20 -1.27 12.53 0.80
C GLY A 20 -2.31 12.15 1.87
N ASP A 21 -2.31 12.86 2.99
CA ASP A 21 -3.30 12.75 4.07
C ASP A 21 -3.58 11.32 4.59
N GLY A 22 -2.56 10.46 4.61
CA GLY A 22 -2.74 9.07 5.03
C GLY A 22 -3.59 8.25 4.06
N MET A 23 -3.73 8.68 2.81
CA MET A 23 -4.50 8.00 1.78
C MET A 23 -3.59 7.39 0.70
N MET A 24 -4.07 6.31 0.09
CA MET A 24 -3.48 5.74 -1.13
C MET A 24 -4.52 5.52 -2.22
N LEU A 25 -4.10 5.61 -3.48
CA LEU A 25 -4.81 5.05 -4.63
C LEU A 25 -4.19 3.69 -4.98
N HIS A 26 -5.02 2.66 -5.13
CA HIS A 26 -4.55 1.32 -5.46
C HIS A 26 -5.59 0.51 -6.23
N CYS A 27 -5.14 -0.54 -6.92
CA CYS A 27 -6.00 -1.56 -7.50
C CYS A 27 -6.47 -2.52 -6.39
N GLY A 28 -7.34 -2.04 -5.51
CA GLY A 28 -8.22 -2.91 -4.74
C GLY A 28 -9.33 -3.48 -5.63
N ASP A 29 -10.33 -4.09 -5.01
CA ASP A 29 -11.54 -4.54 -5.70
C ASP A 29 -12.77 -3.84 -5.09
N PRO A 30 -13.29 -2.76 -5.71
CA PRO A 30 -12.82 -2.11 -6.94
C PRO A 30 -11.56 -1.25 -6.73
N ILE A 31 -11.04 -0.66 -7.82
CA ILE A 31 -10.02 0.39 -7.78
C ILE A 31 -10.58 1.55 -6.95
N GLN A 32 -9.85 1.96 -5.91
CA GLN A 32 -10.37 2.92 -4.93
C GLN A 32 -9.27 3.65 -4.16
N TYR A 33 -9.68 4.69 -3.44
CA TYR A 33 -8.89 5.32 -2.40
C TYR A 33 -9.09 4.59 -1.08
N SER A 34 -7.99 4.36 -0.36
CA SER A 34 -8.02 3.68 0.94
C SER A 34 -7.27 4.49 2.00
N ASN A 35 -7.84 4.54 3.21
CA ASN A 35 -7.21 5.14 4.38
C ASN A 35 -6.18 4.17 4.98
N LEU A 36 -4.92 4.60 5.07
CA LEU A 36 -3.79 3.81 5.56
C LEU A 36 -3.79 3.67 7.09
N ASN A 37 -4.58 4.48 7.80
CA ASN A 37 -4.66 4.47 9.25
C ASN A 37 -5.58 3.38 9.82
N THR A 38 -6.07 2.47 8.98
CA THR A 38 -6.80 1.28 9.44
C THR A 38 -5.83 0.24 9.99
N SER A 39 -6.29 -0.57 10.96
CA SER A 39 -5.47 -1.64 11.53
C SER A 39 -4.98 -2.63 10.46
N TYR A 40 -5.81 -2.93 9.46
CA TYR A 40 -5.46 -3.80 8.33
C TYR A 40 -4.24 -3.27 7.56
N TRP A 41 -4.27 -2.02 7.09
CA TRP A 41 -3.15 -1.49 6.31
C TRP A 41 -1.90 -1.26 7.16
N GLN A 42 -2.05 -0.92 8.45
CA GLN A 42 -0.93 -0.83 9.37
C GLN A 42 -0.28 -2.20 9.65
N SER A 43 -1.07 -3.27 9.82
CA SER A 43 -0.53 -4.62 10.07
C SER A 43 0.19 -5.22 8.86
N HIS A 44 -0.18 -4.79 7.66
CA HIS A 44 0.43 -5.25 6.41
C HIS A 44 1.55 -4.33 5.91
N PHE A 45 1.81 -3.19 6.57
CA PHE A 45 2.80 -2.22 6.09
C PHE A 45 4.21 -2.82 6.05
N TYR A 46 4.90 -2.65 4.91
CA TYR A 46 6.28 -3.09 4.74
C TYR A 46 7.23 -1.90 4.65
N ALA A 47 7.05 -1.03 3.64
CA ALA A 47 7.92 0.11 3.42
C ALA A 47 7.30 1.17 2.50
N TYR A 48 7.78 2.41 2.63
CA TYR A 48 7.66 3.42 1.59
C TYR A 48 8.76 3.24 0.55
N GLY A 49 8.46 3.61 -0.69
CA GLY A 49 9.42 3.62 -1.79
C GLY A 49 9.37 4.96 -2.50
N ARG A 50 10.55 5.53 -2.77
CA ARG A 50 10.71 6.77 -3.52
C ARG A 50 11.47 6.44 -4.80
N PRO A 51 10.81 6.49 -5.99
CA PRO A 51 11.51 6.31 -7.25
C PRO A 51 12.66 7.33 -7.39
N PRO A 52 13.76 6.97 -8.06
CA PRO A 52 14.77 7.96 -8.42
C PRO A 52 14.17 9.01 -9.37
N TYR A 53 14.61 10.26 -9.23
CA TYR A 53 14.28 11.36 -10.13
C TYR A 53 15.60 11.97 -10.60
N ASN A 54 15.62 12.48 -11.85
CA ASN A 54 16.75 13.24 -12.39
C ASN A 54 16.72 14.70 -11.90
#